data_AF-A0A8S1KUB7-F1
#
_entry.id   AF-A0A8S1KUB7-F1
#
_cell.length_a   1.000
_cell.length_b   1.000
_cell.length_c   1.000
_cell.angle_alpha   90.00
_cell.angle_beta   90.00
_cell.angle_gamma   90.00
#
_symmetry.space_group_name_H-M   'P 1'
#
loop_
_entity.id
_entity.type
_entity.pdbx_description
1 polymer ?
#
loop_
_entity_poly.entity_id
_entity_poly.type
_entity_poly.pdbx_seq_one_letter_code
_entity_poly.pdbx_strand_id
1 'polypeptide(L)'
;MSQEELQNENINKIITIINKAIKKCPLYEQQQNYLLESRKIVLFNEALKDQISKCQDEIRLLQKELAQPSKKLRRKAIEISKKYKCSNCEKNYGSEASLNLHCKIKHTFSETDSKTQIDHSFQI
;
A
#
# COMPACT_ATOMS: atom_id res chain seq x y z
N MET A 1 -16.87 28.55 -74.84
CA MET A 1 -15.89 27.56 -74.34
C MET A 1 -16.29 26.18 -74.83
N SER A 2 -15.34 25.44 -75.39
CA SER A 2 -15.57 24.08 -75.89
C SER A 2 -15.69 23.08 -74.73
N GLN A 3 -16.29 21.92 -74.98
CA GLN A 3 -16.38 20.84 -73.98
C GLN A 3 -14.99 20.36 -73.53
N GLU A 4 -13.99 20.43 -74.42
CA GLU A 4 -12.58 20.11 -74.12
C GLU A 4 -11.93 21.13 -73.17
N GLU A 5 -12.21 22.43 -73.33
CA GLU A 5 -11.69 23.46 -72.43
C GLU A 5 -12.22 23.27 -71.01
N LEU A 6 -13.49 22.92 -70.87
CA LEU A 6 -14.12 22.67 -69.57
C LEU A 6 -13.58 21.39 -68.90
N GLN A 7 -13.30 20.34 -69.68
CA GLN A 7 -12.64 19.13 -69.18
C GLN A 7 -11.22 19.41 -68.70
N ASN A 8 -10.43 20.16 -69.48
CA ASN A 8 -9.08 20.54 -69.09
C ASN A 8 -9.05 21.40 -67.83
N GLU A 9 -10.00 22.32 -67.67
CA GLU A 9 -10.11 23.14 -66.47
C GLU A 9 -10.45 22.30 -65.23
N ASN A 10 -11.31 21.30 -65.37
CA ASN A 10 -11.65 20.38 -64.29
C ASN A 10 -10.49 19.47 -63.90
N ILE A 11 -9.73 18.96 -64.87
CA ILE A 11 -8.51 18.19 -64.62
C ILE A 11 -7.49 19.03 -63.83
N ASN A 12 -7.29 20.29 -64.25
CA ASN A 12 -6.38 21.20 -63.56
C ASN A 12 -6.81 21.49 -62.11
N LYS A 13 -8.13 21.62 -61.86
CA LYS A 13 -8.67 21.76 -60.49
C LYS A 13 -8.38 20.52 -59.64
N ILE A 14 -8.59 19.32 -60.19
CA ILE A 14 -8.30 18.05 -59.51
C ILE A 14 -6.81 17.93 -59.16
N ILE A 15 -5.93 18.20 -60.13
CA ILE A 15 -4.47 18.16 -59.93
C ILE A 15 -4.05 19.15 -58.82
N THR A 16 -4.65 20.33 -58.79
CA THR A 16 -4.36 21.34 -57.76
C THR A 16 -4.76 20.86 -56.36
N ILE A 17 -5.92 20.20 -56.25
CA ILE A 17 -6.40 19.62 -54.98
C ILE A 17 -5.46 18.50 -54.51
N ILE A 18 -5.07 17.60 -55.41
CA ILE A 18 -4.14 16.50 -55.12
C ILE A 18 -2.79 17.04 -54.64
N ASN A 19 -2.21 18.01 -55.35
CA ASN A 19 -0.93 18.60 -54.97
C ASN A 19 -0.98 19.31 -53.60
N LYS A 20 -2.12 19.94 -53.28
CA LYS A 20 -2.34 20.57 -51.97
C LYS A 20 -2.47 19.54 -50.85
N ALA A 21 -3.05 18.37 -51.13
CA ALA A 21 -3.13 17.25 -50.19
C ALA A 21 -1.75 16.60 -49.97
N ILE A 22 -0.98 16.38 -51.05
CA ILE A 22 0.38 15.83 -50.98
C ILE A 22 1.30 16.73 -50.15
N LYS A 23 1.23 18.06 -50.33
CA LYS A 23 2.00 19.02 -49.53
C LYS A 23 1.70 18.99 -48.02
N LYS A 24 0.51 18.54 -47.63
CA LYS A 24 0.11 18.41 -46.21
C LYS A 24 0.41 17.01 -45.65
N CYS A 25 0.75 16.05 -46.50
CA CYS A 25 1.11 14.72 -46.06
C CYS A 25 2.48 14.79 -45.38
N PRO A 26 2.65 14.30 -44.14
CA PRO A 26 3.96 14.20 -43.53
C PRO A 26 4.88 13.42 -44.49
N LEU A 27 6.08 13.94 -44.74
CA LEU A 27 7.09 13.19 -45.50
C LEU A 27 7.34 11.88 -44.75
N TYR A 28 6.97 10.77 -45.37
CA TYR A 28 7.36 9.45 -44.90
C TYR A 28 8.89 9.42 -44.97
N GLU A 29 9.58 9.46 -43.83
CA GLU A 29 11.03 9.33 -43.84
C GLU A 29 11.35 7.94 -44.39
N GLN A 30 11.86 7.90 -45.62
CA GLN A 30 12.15 6.66 -46.34
C GLN A 30 13.15 5.76 -45.58
N GLN A 31 13.87 6.32 -44.61
CA GLN A 31 14.83 5.62 -43.75
C GLN A 31 14.22 5.10 -42.44
N GLN A 32 12.99 5.50 -42.09
CA GLN A 32 12.37 5.19 -40.80
C GLN A 32 11.39 4.02 -40.94
N ASN A 33 11.68 2.91 -40.28
CA ASN A 33 10.79 1.74 -40.28
C ASN A 33 9.75 1.86 -39.16
N TYR A 34 8.66 2.57 -39.45
CA TYR A 34 7.57 2.84 -38.50
C TYR A 34 6.91 1.57 -37.92
N LEU A 35 6.94 0.46 -38.66
CA LEU A 35 6.45 -0.83 -38.15
C LEU A 35 7.35 -1.38 -37.04
N LEU A 36 8.67 -1.27 -37.19
CA LEU A 36 9.61 -1.66 -36.15
C LEU A 36 9.51 -0.75 -34.92
N GLU A 37 9.40 0.56 -35.12
CA GLU A 37 9.28 1.51 -34.00
C GLU A 37 7.97 1.33 -33.22
N SER A 38 6.84 1.15 -33.92
CA SER A 38 5.57 0.85 -33.25
C SER A 38 5.64 -0.48 -32.47
N ARG A 39 6.28 -1.52 -33.03
CA ARG A 39 6.50 -2.78 -32.32
C ARG A 39 7.37 -2.62 -31.08
N LYS A 40 8.45 -1.82 -31.14
CA LYS A 40 9.29 -1.53 -29.96
C LYS A 40 8.48 -0.88 -28.84
N ILE A 41 7.64 0.10 -29.18
CA ILE A 41 6.77 0.79 -28.21
C ILE A 41 5.81 -0.20 -27.55
N VAL A 42 5.19 -1.09 -28.33
CA VAL A 42 4.28 -2.11 -27.79
C VAL A 42 4.99 -3.03 -26.80
N LEU A 43 6.15 -3.58 -27.20
CA LEU A 43 6.94 -4.48 -26.34
C LEU A 43 7.42 -3.77 -25.06
N PHE A 44 7.85 -2.51 -25.17
CA PHE A 44 8.26 -1.72 -24.02
C PHE A 44 7.08 -1.48 -23.06
N ASN A 45 5.91 -1.15 -23.59
CA ASN A 45 4.70 -0.96 -22.78
C ASN A 45 4.25 -2.27 -22.10
N GLU A 46 4.38 -3.42 -22.76
CA GLU A 46 4.13 -4.72 -22.15
C GLU A 46 5.11 -4.99 -20.99
N ALA A 47 6.40 -4.77 -21.20
CA ALA A 47 7.41 -4.92 -20.15
C ALA A 47 7.15 -3.99 -18.95
N LEU A 48 6.73 -2.75 -19.18
CA LEU A 48 6.35 -1.81 -18.12
C LEU A 48 5.12 -2.30 -17.35
N LYS A 49 4.09 -2.80 -18.04
CA LYS A 49 2.89 -3.36 -17.39
C LYS A 49 3.26 -4.53 -16.48
N ASP A 50 4.12 -5.43 -16.93
CA ASP A 50 4.60 -6.56 -16.13
C ASP A 50 5.36 -6.09 -14.88
N GLN A 51 6.22 -5.08 -15.01
CA GLN A 51 6.93 -4.50 -13.86
C GLN A 51 5.96 -3.86 -12.87
N ILE A 52 4.97 -3.10 -13.35
CA ILE A 52 3.94 -2.48 -12.51
C ILE A 52 3.17 -3.56 -11.74
N SER A 53 2.75 -4.64 -12.42
CA SER A 53 2.04 -5.76 -11.78
C SER A 53 2.88 -6.39 -10.65
N LYS A 54 4.18 -6.63 -10.89
CA LYS A 54 5.09 -7.17 -9.88
C LYS A 54 5.20 -6.26 -8.65
N CYS A 55 5.37 -4.95 -8.87
CA CYS A 55 5.43 -3.98 -7.77
C CYS A 55 4.10 -3.94 -6.99
N GLN A 56 2.96 -4.04 -7.66
CA GLN A 56 1.65 -4.07 -7.00
C GLN A 56 1.48 -5.32 -6.13
N ASP A 57 1.94 -6.48 -6.61
CA ASP A 57 1.90 -7.71 -5.83
C ASP A 57 2.81 -7.65 -4.60
N GLU A 58 4.00 -7.06 -4.71
CA GLU A 58 4.91 -6.85 -3.59
C GLU A 58 4.31 -5.90 -2.53
N ILE A 59 3.69 -4.80 -2.96
CA ILE A 59 2.96 -3.89 -2.06
C ILE A 59 1.84 -4.64 -1.34
N ARG A 60 1.09 -5.49 -2.05
CA ARG A 60 -0.01 -6.27 -1.46
C ARG A 60 0.52 -7.26 -0.40
N LEU A 61 1.68 -7.88 -0.64
CA LEU A 61 2.32 -8.77 0.33
C LEU A 61 2.77 -8.01 1.58
N LEU A 62 3.47 -6.88 1.43
CA LEU A 62 3.92 -6.05 2.54
C LEU A 62 2.76 -5.51 3.38
N GLN A 63 1.67 -5.09 2.74
CA GLN A 63 0.45 -4.68 3.44
C GLN A 63 -0.14 -5.82 4.27
N LYS A 64 -0.13 -7.05 3.74
CA LYS A 64 -0.60 -8.24 4.46
C LYS A 64 0.28 -8.56 5.68
N GLU A 65 1.60 -8.39 5.56
CA GLU A 65 2.54 -8.58 6.67
C GLU A 65 2.35 -7.53 7.78
N LEU A 66 2.18 -6.26 7.40
CA LEU A 66 1.86 -5.17 8.35
C LEU A 66 0.52 -5.36 9.04
N ALA A 67 -0.47 -5.91 8.33
CA ALA A 67 -1.79 -6.21 8.89
C ALA A 67 -1.78 -7.40 9.86
N GLN A 68 -0.71 -8.21 9.89
CA GLN A 68 -0.60 -9.25 10.91
C GLN A 68 -0.40 -8.60 12.28
N PRO A 69 -1.22 -8.93 13.29
CA PRO A 69 -1.00 -8.43 14.64
C PRO A 69 0.37 -8.93 15.10
N SER A 70 1.28 -7.99 15.38
CA SER A 70 2.57 -8.32 15.95
C SER A 70 2.35 -9.21 17.17
N LYS A 71 3.05 -10.35 17.21
CA LYS A 71 2.99 -11.27 18.35
C LYS A 71 3.41 -10.47 19.58
N LYS A 72 2.45 -10.10 20.43
CA LYS A 72 2.75 -9.35 21.67
C LYS A 72 3.81 -10.12 22.42
N LEU A 73 4.98 -9.51 22.62
CA LEU A 73 6.08 -10.13 23.33
C LEU A 73 5.57 -10.51 24.73
N ARG A 74 5.56 -11.81 25.04
CA ARG A 74 5.20 -12.27 26.38
C ARG A 74 6.32 -11.83 27.33
N ARG A 75 6.00 -10.94 28.25
CA ARG A 75 6.92 -10.51 29.32
C ARG A 75 7.34 -11.70 30.18
N LYS A 76 8.61 -11.75 30.57
CA LYS A 76 9.11 -12.75 31.53
C LYS A 76 8.65 -12.40 32.94
N ALA A 77 8.52 -13.40 33.81
CA ALA A 77 8.08 -13.18 35.20
C ALA A 77 8.95 -12.19 36.00
N ILE A 78 10.21 -12.03 35.59
CA ILE A 78 11.19 -11.10 36.18
C ILE A 78 10.90 -9.65 35.78
N GLU A 79 10.36 -9.42 34.58
CA GLU A 79 10.05 -8.08 34.03
C GLU A 79 8.73 -7.52 34.55
N ILE A 80 7.90 -8.37 35.16
CA ILE A 80 6.60 -7.96 35.69
C ILE A 80 6.81 -7.34 37.06
N SER A 81 6.62 -6.02 37.16
CA SER A 81 6.67 -5.29 38.43
C SER A 81 5.58 -5.81 39.38
N LYS A 82 5.99 -6.43 40.49
CA LYS A 82 5.08 -7.04 41.47
C LYS A 82 4.62 -6.02 42.51
N LYS A 83 3.88 -5.00 42.07
CA LYS A 83 3.45 -3.88 42.92
C LYS A 83 2.33 -4.24 43.90
N TYR A 84 1.65 -5.37 43.69
CA TYR A 84 0.44 -5.72 44.43
C TYR A 84 0.77 -6.73 45.54
N LYS A 85 0.89 -6.27 46.78
CA LYS A 85 1.18 -7.11 47.95
C LYS A 85 -0.12 -7.59 48.61
N CYS A 86 -0.15 -8.85 49.04
CA CYS A 86 -1.25 -9.37 49.85
C CYS A 86 -1.14 -8.89 51.31
N SER A 87 -2.27 -8.54 51.92
CA SER A 87 -2.31 -8.14 53.33
C SER A 87 -2.21 -9.34 54.29
N ASN A 88 -2.72 -10.50 53.88
CA ASN A 88 -2.79 -11.71 54.71
C ASN A 88 -1.54 -12.61 54.58
N CYS A 89 -0.65 -12.35 53.62
CA CYS A 89 0.62 -13.08 53.47
C CYS A 89 1.68 -12.26 52.73
N GLU A 90 2.94 -12.69 52.76
CA GLU A 90 4.07 -11.93 52.19
C GLU A 90 4.18 -11.98 50.65
N LYS A 91 3.15 -12.44 49.95
CA LYS A 91 3.19 -12.64 48.49
C LYS A 91 2.90 -11.35 47.73
N ASN A 92 3.67 -11.14 46.66
CA ASN A 92 3.54 -10.01 45.75
C ASN A 92 3.16 -10.47 44.33
N TYR A 93 2.31 -9.70 43.68
CA TYR A 93 1.67 -10.02 42.40
C TYR A 93 1.84 -8.89 41.39
N GLY A 94 1.84 -9.25 40.12
CA GLY A 94 2.06 -8.31 39.01
C GLY A 94 0.83 -7.53 38.56
N SER A 95 -0.37 -7.96 39.00
CA SER A 95 -1.63 -7.30 38.71
C SER A 95 -2.64 -7.53 39.82
N GLU A 96 -3.58 -6.59 39.96
CA GLU A 96 -4.69 -6.69 40.90
C GLU A 96 -5.55 -7.95 40.69
N ALA A 97 -5.86 -8.30 39.42
CA ALA A 97 -6.61 -9.50 39.11
C ALA A 97 -5.95 -10.78 39.65
N SER A 98 -4.62 -10.87 39.58
CA SER A 98 -3.88 -12.01 40.12
C SER A 98 -3.84 -12.02 41.66
N LEU A 99 -3.79 -10.85 42.30
CA LEU A 99 -3.92 -10.72 43.75
C LEU A 99 -5.32 -11.13 44.22
N ASN A 100 -6.38 -10.62 43.58
CA ASN A 100 -7.77 -10.92 43.93
C ASN A 100 -8.07 -12.41 43.82
N LEU A 101 -7.56 -13.06 42.76
CA LEU A 101 -7.67 -14.50 42.61
C LEU A 101 -6.91 -15.25 43.73
N HIS A 102 -5.70 -14.80 44.06
CA HIS A 102 -4.93 -15.38 45.15
C HIS A 102 -5.68 -15.28 46.48
N CYS A 103 -6.19 -14.09 46.82
CA CYS A 103 -6.96 -13.87 48.03
C CYS A 103 -8.18 -14.78 48.03
N LYS A 104 -8.98 -14.81 46.97
CA LYS A 104 -10.17 -15.67 46.87
C LYS A 104 -9.90 -17.17 47.10
N ILE A 105 -8.74 -17.66 46.65
CA ILE A 105 -8.39 -19.10 46.75
C ILE A 105 -7.69 -19.43 48.07
N LYS A 106 -6.84 -18.54 48.58
CA LYS A 106 -5.95 -18.83 49.72
C LYS A 106 -6.37 -18.18 51.03
N HIS A 107 -7.21 -17.17 50.96
CA HIS A 107 -7.73 -16.44 52.11
C HIS A 107 -9.26 -16.46 52.03
N THR A 108 -9.91 -16.99 53.06
CA THR A 108 -11.37 -16.99 53.15
C THR A 108 -11.85 -15.54 53.16
N PHE A 109 -12.60 -15.16 52.14
CA PHE A 109 -13.05 -13.79 51.84
C PHE A 109 -13.74 -13.15 53.06
N SER A 110 -13.10 -12.18 53.70
CA SER A 110 -13.77 -11.18 54.55
C SER A 110 -13.62 -9.82 53.86
N GLU A 111 -14.74 -9.19 53.56
CA GLU A 111 -14.90 -8.01 52.68
C GLU A 111 -14.18 -6.71 53.10
N THR A 112 -13.22 -6.74 54.02
CA THR A 112 -12.80 -5.51 54.72
C THR A 112 -11.56 -4.80 54.17
N ASP A 113 -10.72 -5.40 53.33
CA ASP A 113 -9.38 -4.85 53.05
C ASP A 113 -9.03 -4.59 51.57
N SER A 114 -10.00 -4.20 50.74
CA SER A 114 -9.75 -3.71 49.36
C SER A 114 -9.06 -2.33 49.30
N LYS A 115 -8.41 -1.87 50.37
CA LYS A 115 -7.62 -0.63 50.33
C LYS A 115 -6.25 -0.94 49.75
N THR A 116 -6.17 -0.82 48.43
CA THR A 116 -4.89 -0.73 47.69
C THR A 116 -4.01 0.34 48.32
N GLN A 117 -2.97 -0.06 49.07
CA GLN A 117 -1.84 0.83 49.34
C GLN A 117 -1.00 0.91 48.06
N ILE A 118 -1.36 1.88 47.20
CA ILE A 118 -0.47 2.34 46.15
C ILE A 118 0.50 3.30 46.84
N ASP A 119 1.73 2.86 47.08
CA ASP A 119 2.81 3.75 47.49
C ASP A 119 3.06 4.73 46.33
N HIS A 120 2.42 5.90 46.40
CA HIS A 120 2.56 7.01 45.47
C HIS A 120 3.89 7.73 45.74
N SER A 121 4.99 7.03 45.50
CA SER A 121 6.34 7.62 45.51
C SER A 121 6.84 7.77 44.08
N PHE A 122 6.23 8.69 43.34
CA PHE A 122 6.82 9.30 42.15
C PHE A 122 6.46 10.79 42.14
N GLN A 123 7.36 11.59 42.70
CA GLN A 123 7.38 13.04 42.51
C GLN A 123 8.42 13.34 41.41
N ILE A 124 8.03 14.23 40.50
CA ILE A 124 8.71 14.66 39.28
C ILE A 124 10.08 15.25 39.58
#